data_AF-A0A3B9K0Z6-F1
#
_entry.id   AF-A0A3B9K0Z6-F1
#
_cell.length_a   1.000
_cell.length_b   1.000
_cell.length_c   1.000
_cell.angle_alpha   90.00
_cell.angle_beta   90.00
_cell.angle_gamma   90.00
#
_symmetry.space_group_name_H-M   'P 1'
#
loop_
_entity.id
_entity.type
_entity.pdbx_description
1 polymer ?
#
loop_
_entity_poly.entity_id
_entity_poly.type
_entity_poly.pdbx_seq_one_letter_code
_entity_poly.pdbx_strand_id
1 'polypeptide(L)' 'GLRRRALFETAIAAGAKTISRSQVIGIDELITNWHGQNKLVLSGITVERVSQELVFKSV' A
#
# COMPACT_ATOMS: atom_id res chain seq x y z
N GLY A 1 14.92 2.31 -3.25
CA GLY A 1 14.63 3.75 -3.37
C GLY A 1 13.84 4.20 -2.16
N LEU A 2 14.01 5.46 -1.73
CA LEU A 2 13.45 6.01 -0.50
C LEU A 2 11.92 5.81 -0.39
N ARG A 3 11.18 6.04 -1.49
CA ARG A 3 9.72 5.86 -1.53
C ARG A 3 9.26 4.46 -1.12
N ARG A 4 9.84 3.41 -1.71
CA ARG A 4 9.45 2.02 -1.41
C ARG A 4 9.75 1.61 0.03
N ARG A 5 10.81 2.20 0.62
CA ARG A 5 11.11 2.02 2.03
C ARG A 5 10.06 2.69 2.91
N ALA A 6 9.67 3.92 2.59
CA ALA A 6 8.59 4.61 3.30
C ALA A 6 7.26 3.84 3.20
N LEU A 7 6.88 3.36 2.01
CA LEU A 7 5.65 2.56 1.82
C LEU A 7 5.65 1.28 2.67
N PHE A 8 6.79 0.60 2.76
CA PHE A 8 6.95 -0.55 3.65
C PHE A 8 6.75 -0.16 5.12
N GLU A 9 7.49 0.85 5.59
CA GLU A 9 7.44 1.30 6.99
C GLU A 9 6.04 1.79 7.39
N THR A 10 5.37 2.58 6.54
CA THR A 10 4.00 3.05 6.75
C THR A 10 3.01 1.88 6.83
N ALA A 11 3.13 0.88 5.96
CA ALA A 11 2.21 -0.24 5.96
C ALA A 11 2.37 -1.14 7.20
N ILE A 12 3.61 -1.34 7.67
CA ILE A 12 3.88 -2.02 8.95
C ILE A 12 3.29 -1.22 10.12
N ALA A 13 3.51 0.11 10.14
CA ALA A 13 2.94 0.98 11.17
C ALA A 13 1.39 0.99 11.17
N ALA A 14 0.77 0.81 10.00
CA ALA A 14 -0.68 0.71 9.84
C ALA A 14 -1.26 -0.66 10.26
N GLY A 15 -0.42 -1.62 10.65
CA GLY A 15 -0.85 -2.93 11.17
C GLY A 15 -0.68 -4.09 10.18
N ALA A 16 0.06 -3.92 9.09
CA ALA A 16 0.40 -5.06 8.24
C ALA A 16 1.28 -6.06 9.00
N LYS A 17 0.90 -7.34 9.02
CA LYS A 17 1.66 -8.39 9.72
C LYS A 17 2.94 -8.76 8.99
N THR A 18 2.84 -8.89 7.66
CA THR A 18 3.95 -9.19 6.77
C THR A 18 3.74 -8.50 5.44
N ILE A 19 4.82 -7.98 4.85
CA ILE A 19 4.82 -7.38 3.52
C ILE A 19 6.04 -7.85 2.73
N SER A 20 5.78 -8.37 1.53
CA SER A 20 6.81 -8.72 0.55
C SER A 20 7.17 -7.55 -0.35
N ARG A 21 8.30 -7.66 -1.06
CA ARG A 21 8.71 -6.64 -2.04
C ARG A 21 7.70 -6.45 -3.18
N SER A 22 7.04 -7.52 -3.64
CA SER A 22 6.02 -7.42 -4.68
C SER A 22 4.78 -6.68 -4.19
N GLN A 23 4.40 -6.84 -2.93
CA GLN A 23 3.31 -6.08 -2.32
C GLN A 23 3.66 -4.60 -2.18
N VAL A 24 4.90 -4.25 -1.81
CA VAL A 24 5.36 -2.85 -1.81
C VAL A 24 5.30 -2.24 -3.21
N ILE A 25 5.64 -3.02 -4.25
CA ILE A 25 5.54 -2.57 -5.64
C ILE A 25 4.07 -2.34 -6.02
N GLY A 26 3.16 -3.22 -5.63
CA GLY A 26 1.72 -3.00 -5.83
C GLY A 26 1.22 -1.70 -5.17
N ILE A 27 1.68 -1.38 -3.96
CA ILE A 27 1.33 -0.11 -3.30
C ILE A 27 1.95 1.09 -4.07
N ASP A 28 3.19 0.98 -4.54
CA ASP A 28 3.85 2.01 -5.37
C ASP A 28 3.06 2.26 -6.67
N GLU A 29 2.50 1.21 -7.27
CA GLU A 29 1.66 1.29 -8.46
C GLU A 29 0.34 2.02 -8.20
N LEU A 30 -0.21 2.01 -6.97
CA LEU A 30 -1.37 2.84 -6.58
C LEU A 30 -1.13 4.34 -6.78
N ILE A 31 0.13 4.77 -6.67
CA ILE A 31 0.52 6.17 -6.82
C ILE A 31 0.63 6.54 -8.30
N THR A 32 1.17 5.64 -9.13
CA THR A 32 1.52 5.94 -10.52
C THR A 32 0.40 5.65 -11.50
N ASN A 33 -0.47 4.68 -11.24
CA ASN A 33 -1.50 4.23 -12.18
C ASN A 33 -2.88 4.69 -11.71
N TRP A 34 -3.47 5.66 -12.42
CA TRP A 34 -4.68 6.34 -11.96
C TRP A 34 -5.99 5.68 -12.42
N HIS A 35 -5.92 4.74 -13.36
CA HIS A 35 -7.11 4.12 -13.96
C HIS A 35 -7.19 2.63 -13.61
N GLY A 36 -8.37 2.20 -13.16
CA GLY A 36 -8.73 0.77 -13.06
C GLY A 36 -8.08 -0.02 -11.92
N GLN A 37 -7.45 0.64 -10.94
CA GLN A 37 -6.84 -0.07 -9.81
C GLN A 37 -7.84 -0.36 -8.69
N ASN A 38 -7.84 -1.63 -8.29
CA ASN A 38 -8.58 -2.12 -7.15
C ASN A 38 -7.75 -1.97 -5.86
N LYS A 39 -8.44 -1.95 -4.72
CA LYS A 39 -7.80 -2.04 -3.41
C LYS A 39 -6.85 -3.24 -3.33
N LEU A 40 -5.71 -3.05 -2.70
CA LEU A 40 -4.80 -4.14 -2.31
C LEU A 40 -5.24 -4.68 -0.95
N VAL A 41 -5.42 -5.99 -0.88
CA VAL A 41 -5.67 -6.70 0.38
C VAL A 41 -4.37 -7.35 0.81
N LEU A 42 -3.86 -6.94 1.98
CA LEU A 42 -2.63 -7.43 2.57
C LEU A 42 -2.93 -8.09 3.92
N SER A 43 -1.94 -8.73 4.53
CA SER A 43 -2.14 -9.38 5.83
C SER A 43 -2.36 -8.32 6.91
N GLY A 44 -3.58 -8.21 7.44
CA GLY A 44 -3.94 -7.30 8.53
C GLY A 44 -4.35 -5.88 8.10
N ILE A 45 -4.20 -5.53 6.83
CA ILE A 45 -4.66 -4.25 6.29
C ILE A 45 -5.19 -4.35 4.86
N THR A 46 -5.93 -3.33 4.45
CA THR A 46 -6.18 -2.99 3.06
C THR A 46 -5.51 -1.66 2.73
N VAL A 47 -5.08 -1.52 1.48
CA VAL A 47 -4.48 -0.29 0.96
C VAL A 47 -5.20 0.08 -0.32
N GLU A 48 -5.71 1.29 -0.37
CA GLU A 48 -6.39 1.83 -1.55
C GLU A 48 -5.98 3.28 -1.76
N ARG A 49 -6.11 3.74 -3.00
CA ARG A 49 -6.00 5.15 -3.30
C ARG A 49 -7.37 5.79 -3.25
N VAL A 50 -7.51 6.83 -2.43
CA VAL A 50 -8.72 7.67 -2.38
C VAL A 50 -8.31 9.07 -2.78
N SER A 51 -8.77 9.52 -3.95
CA SER A 51 -8.37 10.81 -4.53
C SER A 51 -6.85 10.94 -4.69
N GLN A 52 -6.19 11.75 -3.85
CA GLN A 52 -4.75 11.99 -3.89
C GLN A 52 -3.99 11.33 -2.73
N GLU A 53 -4.67 10.51 -1.93
CA GLU A 53 -4.10 9.89 -0.72
C GLU A 53 -4.08 8.37 -0.84
N LEU A 54 -3.04 7.76 -0.26
CA LEU A 54 -3.03 6.35 0.04
C LEU A 54 -3.65 6.14 1.41
N VAL A 55 -4.74 5.38 1.46
CA VAL A 55 -5.47 5.08 2.68
C VAL A 55 -5.18 3.64 3.08
N PHE A 56 -4.69 3.48 4.31
CA PHE A 56 -4.41 2.19 4.94
C PHE A 56 -5.49 1.93 5.99
N LYS A 57 -6.17 0.78 5.91
CA LYS A 57 -7.24 0.41 6.86
C LYS A 57 -6.98 -0.98 7.40
N SER A 58 -7.03 -1.16 8.72
CA SER A 58 -7.02 -2.49 9.33
C SER A 58 -8.21 -3.32 8.87
N VAL A 59 -8.01 -4.63 8.75
CA VAL A 59 -9.06 -5.64 8.49
C VAL A 59 -9.26 -6.52 9.70
#